data_AF-A0A501XIH5-F1
#
_entry.id   AF-A0A501XIH5-F1
#
_cell.length_a   1.000
_cell.length_b   1.000
_cell.length_c   1.000
_cell.angle_alpha   90.00
_cell.angle_beta   90.00
_cell.angle_gamma   90.00
#
_symmetry.space_group_name_H-M   'P 1'
#
loop_
_entity.id
_entity.type
_entity.pdbx_description
1 polymer ?
#
loop_
_entity_poly.entity_id
_entity_poly.type
_entity_poly.pdbx_seq_one_letter_code
_entity_poly.pdbx_strand_id
1 'polypeptide(L)'
;MQVGSCWFDKERGLLVEQARNESWHLPRAELQVLTLLVEHQGKLVSKHELKTGDGEHPPLTDTSLARAVFMIRSFLGPQYEGLIETVKGQGYLLHNTQGQRLKSFHYPRLQSLPWWSALLVFGFMLAISGFYLSRIDHSVPTESLLSTELPLASGQHIRLHLYANSKTNNTILFELGDRLGQGLSRCGQSDWSEVYSSLSHDKQVLNITLRGHKLGQSVIRNLKISDFRRPKEFIDAQWLQEIGICG
;
A
#
# COMPACT_ATOMS: atom_id res chain seq x y z
N MET A 1 -23.06 -8.96 -32.99
CA MET A 1 -22.77 -7.56 -32.56
C MET A 1 -21.30 -7.45 -32.19
N GLN A 2 -20.64 -6.33 -32.47
CA GLN A 2 -19.22 -6.16 -32.16
C GLN A 2 -19.02 -5.57 -30.75
N VAL A 3 -18.25 -6.28 -29.92
CA VAL A 3 -17.85 -5.89 -28.55
C VAL A 3 -16.32 -5.85 -28.50
N GLY A 4 -15.73 -4.65 -28.65
CA GLY A 4 -14.28 -4.50 -28.80
C GLY A 4 -13.76 -5.13 -30.10
N SER A 5 -12.76 -6.01 -30.00
CA SER A 5 -12.28 -6.85 -31.11
C SER A 5 -13.12 -8.12 -31.33
N CYS A 6 -14.03 -8.44 -30.41
CA CYS A 6 -14.77 -9.69 -30.40
C CYS A 6 -16.14 -9.54 -31.07
N TRP A 7 -16.58 -10.58 -31.76
CA TRP A 7 -17.93 -10.73 -32.27
C TRP A 7 -18.78 -11.51 -31.28
N PHE A 8 -19.78 -10.86 -30.72
CA PHE A 8 -20.78 -11.50 -29.86
C PHE A 8 -21.97 -11.98 -30.71
N ASP A 9 -22.21 -13.28 -30.67
CA ASP A 9 -23.38 -13.95 -31.23
C ASP A 9 -24.34 -14.31 -30.10
N LYS A 10 -25.43 -13.54 -29.99
CA LYS A 10 -26.45 -13.71 -28.95
C LYS A 10 -27.22 -15.02 -29.12
N GLU A 11 -27.52 -15.44 -30.35
CA GLU A 11 -28.32 -16.63 -30.62
C GLU A 11 -27.55 -17.92 -30.31
N ARG A 12 -26.26 -17.92 -30.61
CA ARG A 12 -25.39 -19.07 -30.33
C ARG A 12 -24.73 -19.03 -28.97
N GLY A 13 -24.86 -17.93 -28.24
CA GLY A 13 -24.17 -17.71 -26.95
C GLY A 13 -22.65 -17.74 -27.08
N LEU A 14 -22.10 -17.22 -28.18
CA LEU A 14 -20.67 -17.28 -28.48
C LEU A 14 -20.05 -15.89 -28.50
N LEU A 15 -18.84 -15.80 -27.93
CA LEU A 15 -17.95 -14.65 -28.12
C LEU A 15 -16.74 -15.13 -28.93
N VAL A 16 -16.59 -14.59 -30.14
CA VAL A 16 -15.57 -15.03 -31.10
C VAL A 16 -14.59 -13.90 -31.35
N GLU A 17 -13.30 -14.16 -31.14
CA GLU A 17 -12.25 -13.23 -31.55
C GLU A 17 -11.59 -13.68 -32.84
N GLN A 18 -11.86 -12.94 -33.91
CA GLN A 18 -11.37 -13.26 -35.24
C GLN A 18 -9.83 -13.16 -35.34
N ALA A 19 -9.20 -12.28 -34.57
CA ALA A 19 -7.75 -12.07 -34.61
C ALA A 19 -6.95 -13.23 -33.97
N ARG A 20 -7.49 -13.83 -32.91
CA ARG A 20 -6.86 -14.97 -32.20
C ARG A 20 -7.42 -16.33 -32.65
N ASN A 21 -8.47 -16.33 -33.47
CA ASN A 21 -9.25 -17.52 -33.83
C ASN A 21 -9.75 -18.30 -32.60
N GLU A 22 -10.08 -17.57 -31.53
CA GLU A 22 -10.60 -18.13 -30.29
C GLU A 22 -12.11 -17.92 -30.23
N SER A 23 -12.85 -18.98 -29.92
CA SER A 23 -14.29 -18.92 -29.69
C SER A 23 -14.61 -19.40 -28.28
N TRP A 24 -15.33 -18.59 -27.52
CA TRP A 24 -15.77 -18.93 -26.18
C TRP A 24 -17.29 -19.05 -26.13
N HIS A 25 -17.74 -20.24 -25.72
CA HIS A 25 -19.15 -20.48 -25.40
C HIS A 25 -19.45 -19.91 -24.02
N LEU A 26 -20.26 -18.86 -24.00
CA LEU A 26 -20.61 -18.13 -22.79
C LEU A 26 -21.51 -19.02 -21.92
N PRO A 27 -21.10 -19.30 -20.66
CA PRO A 27 -22.01 -19.89 -19.71
C PRO A 27 -23.17 -18.93 -19.41
N ARG A 28 -24.23 -19.45 -18.79
CA ARG A 28 -25.49 -18.74 -18.58
C ARG A 28 -25.31 -17.33 -18.01
N ALA A 29 -24.48 -17.17 -16.97
CA ALA A 29 -24.33 -15.89 -16.28
C ALA A 29 -23.66 -14.84 -17.17
N GLU A 30 -22.60 -15.22 -17.88
CA GLU A 30 -21.87 -14.38 -18.82
C GLU A 30 -22.74 -14.01 -20.02
N LEU A 31 -23.51 -14.96 -20.55
CA LEU A 31 -24.44 -14.71 -21.65
C LEU A 31 -25.50 -13.68 -21.26
N GLN A 32 -26.13 -13.86 -20.09
CA GLN A 32 -27.16 -12.94 -19.58
C GLN A 32 -26.60 -11.53 -19.37
N VAL A 33 -25.44 -11.42 -18.71
CA VAL A 33 -24.79 -10.13 -18.43
C VAL A 33 -24.39 -9.42 -19.71
N LEU A 34 -23.73 -10.13 -20.64
CA LEU A 34 -23.27 -9.53 -21.89
C LEU A 34 -24.44 -9.11 -22.77
N THR A 35 -25.51 -9.91 -22.81
CA THR A 35 -26.74 -9.60 -23.56
C THR A 35 -27.34 -8.28 -23.08
N LEU A 36 -27.57 -8.15 -21.77
CA LEU A 36 -28.16 -6.93 -21.20
C LEU A 36 -27.27 -5.70 -21.37
N LEU A 37 -25.96 -5.85 -21.23
CA LEU A 37 -25.00 -4.76 -21.43
C LEU A 37 -24.94 -4.28 -22.88
N VAL A 38 -25.08 -5.20 -23.84
CA VAL A 38 -25.12 -4.87 -25.27
C VAL A 38 -26.45 -4.24 -25.65
N GLU A 39 -27.57 -4.70 -25.09
CA GLU A 39 -28.90 -4.10 -25.30
C GLU A 39 -28.98 -2.67 -24.76
N HIS A 40 -28.33 -2.42 -23.61
CA HIS A 40 -28.27 -1.10 -22.96
C HIS A 40 -26.92 -0.40 -23.21
N GLN A 41 -26.32 -0.59 -24.38
CA GLN A 41 -25.02 -0.01 -24.69
C GLN A 41 -25.02 1.52 -24.50
N GLY A 42 -23.98 2.04 -23.84
CA GLY A 42 -23.85 3.45 -23.48
C GLY A 42 -24.71 3.91 -22.30
N LYS A 43 -25.47 3.00 -21.66
CA LYS A 43 -26.28 3.29 -20.48
C LYS A 43 -25.84 2.43 -19.29
N LEU A 44 -25.96 3.00 -18.09
CA LEU A 44 -25.65 2.30 -16.85
C LEU A 44 -26.76 1.29 -16.55
N VAL A 45 -26.41 0.00 -16.51
CA VAL A 45 -27.33 -1.09 -16.15
C VAL A 45 -27.14 -1.43 -14.67
N SER A 46 -28.25 -1.43 -13.92
CA SER A 46 -28.19 -1.67 -12.48
C SER A 46 -27.80 -3.13 -12.16
N LYS A 47 -27.20 -3.35 -10.98
CA LYS A 47 -26.91 -4.73 -10.52
C LYS A 47 -28.16 -5.59 -10.43
N HIS A 48 -29.28 -5.00 -10.01
CA HIS A 48 -30.55 -5.72 -9.87
C HIS A 48 -31.02 -6.24 -11.23
N GLU A 49 -31.04 -5.39 -12.24
CA GLU A 49 -31.42 -5.74 -13.61
C GLU A 49 -30.51 -6.82 -14.22
N LEU A 50 -29.19 -6.69 -14.04
CA LEU A 50 -28.23 -7.70 -14.49
C LEU A 50 -28.42 -9.06 -13.80
N LYS A 51 -28.85 -9.08 -12.54
CA LYS A 51 -29.14 -10.31 -11.80
C LYS A 51 -30.44 -10.97 -12.25
N THR A 52 -31.49 -10.18 -12.43
CA THR A 52 -32.83 -10.66 -12.78
C THR A 52 -32.89 -11.13 -14.24
N GLY A 53 -32.14 -10.51 -15.15
CA GLY A 53 -32.06 -11.01 -16.53
C GLY A 53 -33.38 -10.87 -17.28
N ASP A 54 -33.77 -11.97 -17.92
CA ASP A 54 -35.04 -12.16 -18.62
C ASP A 54 -36.23 -12.45 -17.70
N GLY A 55 -36.00 -12.66 -16.39
CA GLY A 55 -37.03 -13.03 -15.42
C GLY A 55 -37.52 -14.47 -15.52
N GLU A 56 -37.19 -15.17 -16.60
CA GLU A 56 -37.52 -16.60 -16.82
C GLU A 56 -36.63 -17.52 -15.98
N HIS A 57 -35.42 -17.07 -15.67
CA HIS A 57 -34.46 -17.87 -14.93
C HIS A 57 -34.17 -17.33 -13.51
N PRO A 58 -33.74 -18.19 -12.56
CA PRO A 58 -33.42 -17.77 -11.20
C PRO A 58 -32.38 -16.63 -11.16
N PRO A 59 -32.60 -15.55 -10.40
CA PRO A 59 -31.68 -14.41 -10.37
C PRO A 59 -30.25 -14.81 -9.99
N LEU A 60 -29.26 -14.17 -10.63
CA LEU A 60 -27.86 -14.39 -10.31
C LEU A 60 -27.53 -13.87 -8.90
N THR A 61 -26.54 -14.50 -8.25
CA THR A 61 -25.95 -13.96 -7.01
C THR A 61 -24.97 -12.83 -7.33
N ASP A 62 -24.64 -11.97 -6.36
CA ASP A 62 -23.67 -10.90 -6.56
C ASP A 62 -22.27 -11.42 -6.92
N THR A 63 -21.89 -12.58 -6.38
CA THR A 63 -20.62 -13.25 -6.69
C THR A 63 -20.62 -13.81 -8.12
N SER A 64 -21.72 -14.41 -8.57
CA SER A 64 -21.89 -14.86 -9.96
C SER A 64 -21.83 -13.70 -10.95
N LEU A 65 -22.48 -12.57 -10.65
CA LEU A 65 -22.44 -11.38 -11.49
C LEU A 65 -21.02 -10.81 -11.61
N ALA A 66 -20.33 -10.64 -10.48
CA ALA A 66 -18.96 -10.14 -10.48
C ALA A 66 -18.01 -11.06 -11.25
N ARG A 67 -18.16 -12.39 -11.08
CA ARG A 67 -17.39 -13.38 -11.82
C ARG A 67 -17.67 -13.32 -13.32
N ALA A 68 -18.93 -13.22 -13.73
CA ALA A 68 -19.29 -13.14 -15.14
C ALA A 68 -18.64 -11.92 -15.81
N VAL A 69 -18.71 -10.74 -15.17
CA VAL A 69 -18.06 -9.52 -15.69
C VAL A 69 -16.54 -9.69 -15.79
N PHE A 70 -15.92 -10.28 -14.77
CA PHE A 70 -14.48 -10.56 -14.79
C PHE A 70 -14.08 -11.49 -15.94
N MET A 71 -14.84 -12.57 -16.16
CA MET A 71 -14.57 -13.52 -17.24
C MET A 71 -14.72 -12.87 -18.63
N ILE A 72 -15.74 -12.04 -18.81
CA ILE A 72 -15.95 -11.29 -20.06
C ILE A 72 -14.76 -10.34 -20.31
N ARG A 73 -14.35 -9.54 -19.33
CA ARG A 73 -13.17 -8.65 -19.47
C ARG A 73 -11.90 -9.43 -19.79
N SER A 74 -11.70 -10.56 -19.13
CA SER A 74 -10.53 -11.42 -19.35
C SER A 74 -10.48 -11.97 -20.77
N PHE A 75 -11.63 -12.38 -21.33
CA PHE A 75 -11.70 -12.86 -22.70
C PHE A 75 -11.46 -11.74 -23.71
N LEU A 76 -12.05 -10.55 -23.50
CA LEU A 76 -11.82 -9.38 -24.36
C LEU A 76 -10.35 -8.95 -24.38
N GLY A 77 -9.62 -9.16 -23.28
CA GLY A 77 -8.21 -8.85 -23.17
C GLY A 77 -7.92 -7.44 -22.62
N PRO A 78 -6.66 -7.16 -22.24
CA PRO A 78 -6.27 -5.97 -21.49
C PRO A 78 -6.55 -4.67 -22.26
N GLN A 79 -6.48 -4.69 -23.60
CA GLN A 79 -6.78 -3.53 -24.44
C GLN A 79 -8.24 -3.05 -24.34
N TYR A 80 -9.15 -3.88 -23.83
CA TYR A 80 -10.57 -3.57 -23.66
C TYR A 80 -11.02 -3.67 -22.19
N GLU A 81 -10.09 -3.64 -21.23
CA GLU A 81 -10.40 -3.74 -19.79
C GLU A 81 -11.39 -2.64 -19.35
N GLY A 82 -11.28 -1.45 -19.94
CA GLY A 82 -12.18 -0.31 -19.71
C GLY A 82 -13.47 -0.32 -20.53
N LEU A 83 -13.72 -1.31 -21.40
CA LEU A 83 -14.92 -1.35 -22.24
C LEU A 83 -16.19 -1.58 -21.41
N ILE A 84 -16.08 -2.44 -20.40
CA ILE A 84 -17.10 -2.62 -19.37
C ILE A 84 -16.60 -1.89 -18.13
N GLU A 85 -17.26 -0.81 -17.74
CA GLU A 85 -16.93 -0.03 -16.56
C GLU A 85 -17.80 -0.45 -15.36
N THR A 86 -17.20 -0.55 -14.18
CA THR A 86 -17.94 -0.80 -12.94
C THR A 86 -18.19 0.51 -12.21
N VAL A 87 -19.46 0.91 -12.12
CA VAL A 87 -19.86 2.08 -11.33
C VAL A 87 -20.17 1.61 -9.90
N LYS A 88 -19.28 1.95 -8.97
CA LYS A 88 -19.32 1.47 -7.58
C LYS A 88 -20.70 1.74 -6.96
N GLY A 89 -21.33 0.67 -6.48
CA GLY A 89 -22.63 0.73 -5.79
C GLY A 89 -23.85 0.82 -6.71
N GLN A 90 -23.68 1.06 -8.02
CA GLN A 90 -24.81 1.26 -8.93
C GLN A 90 -24.96 0.10 -9.93
N GLY A 91 -23.89 -0.25 -10.65
CA GLY A 91 -24.02 -1.19 -11.76
C GLY A 91 -22.82 -1.26 -12.68
N TYR A 92 -23.08 -1.62 -13.94
CA TYR A 92 -22.06 -1.77 -14.97
C TYR A 92 -22.50 -1.04 -16.25
N LEU A 93 -21.54 -0.45 -16.95
CA LEU A 93 -21.73 0.33 -18.17
C LEU A 93 -20.89 -0.29 -19.29
N LEU A 94 -21.50 -0.58 -20.44
CA LEU A 94 -20.76 -0.95 -21.64
C LEU A 94 -20.59 0.30 -22.51
N HIS A 95 -19.34 0.70 -22.77
CA HIS A 95 -19.03 1.84 -23.63
C HIS A 95 -19.36 1.54 -25.10
N ASN A 96 -19.72 2.58 -25.86
CA ASN A 96 -20.08 2.42 -27.27
C ASN A 96 -18.84 2.03 -28.10
N THR A 97 -18.94 0.88 -28.77
CA THR A 97 -17.89 0.33 -29.64
C THR A 97 -17.75 1.09 -30.95
N GLN A 98 -18.75 1.87 -31.36
CA GLN A 98 -18.75 2.59 -32.64
C GLN A 98 -17.91 3.89 -32.66
N GLY A 99 -17.26 4.27 -31.56
CA GLY A 99 -16.59 5.56 -31.46
C GLY A 99 -15.11 5.53 -31.09
N GLN A 100 -14.59 4.39 -30.64
CA GLN A 100 -13.17 4.27 -30.31
C GLN A 100 -12.45 3.61 -31.48
N ARG A 101 -12.32 4.36 -32.59
CA ARG A 101 -10.99 4.40 -33.19
C ARG A 101 -10.08 4.65 -32.00
N LEU A 102 -9.21 3.70 -31.65
CA LEU A 102 -8.01 4.06 -30.93
C LEU A 102 -7.58 5.36 -31.63
N LYS A 103 -7.57 6.48 -30.90
CA LYS A 103 -6.84 7.62 -31.38
C LYS A 103 -5.45 7.04 -31.53
N SER A 104 -5.09 6.61 -32.75
CA SER A 104 -3.72 6.39 -33.11
C SER A 104 -3.09 7.67 -32.61
N PHE A 105 -2.20 7.55 -31.64
CA PHE A 105 -1.37 8.68 -31.28
C PHE A 105 -0.72 9.08 -32.59
N HIS A 106 -1.30 10.10 -33.21
CA HIS A 106 -0.82 10.67 -34.44
C HIS A 106 0.36 11.46 -33.94
N TYR A 107 1.52 10.79 -33.84
CA TYR A 107 2.77 11.49 -33.69
C TYR A 107 2.83 12.41 -34.89
N PRO A 108 2.76 13.75 -34.70
CA PRO A 108 2.96 14.64 -35.82
C PRO A 108 4.30 14.26 -36.43
N ARG A 109 4.29 14.05 -37.74
CA ARG A 109 5.47 13.76 -38.56
C ARG A 109 6.57 14.72 -38.10
N LEU A 110 7.62 14.17 -37.47
CA LEU A 110 8.72 14.94 -36.87
C LEU A 110 9.67 15.45 -37.98
N GLN A 111 9.10 16.08 -39.01
CA GLN A 111 9.81 16.70 -40.11
C GLN A 111 9.55 18.19 -40.02
N SER A 112 10.59 18.90 -39.57
CA SER A 112 10.68 20.36 -39.35
C SER A 112 10.51 20.87 -37.91
N LEU A 113 10.78 20.07 -36.88
CA LEU A 113 11.10 20.67 -35.58
C LEU A 113 12.50 21.30 -35.68
N PRO A 114 12.63 22.62 -35.54
CA PRO A 114 13.92 23.25 -35.65
C PRO A 114 14.76 22.89 -34.42
N TRP A 115 16.07 22.69 -34.60
CA TRP A 115 17.00 22.19 -33.57
C TRP A 115 16.94 22.95 -32.22
N TRP A 116 16.54 24.22 -32.22
CA TRP A 116 16.33 25.01 -30.99
C TRP A 116 15.19 24.47 -30.11
N SER A 117 14.18 23.82 -30.69
CA SER A 117 13.12 23.15 -29.92
C SER A 117 13.64 21.95 -29.14
N ALA A 118 14.58 21.18 -29.69
CA ALA A 118 15.23 20.08 -28.98
C ALA A 118 16.08 20.58 -27.82
N LEU A 119 16.80 21.70 -28.00
CA LEU A 119 17.57 22.33 -26.93
C LEU A 119 16.69 22.88 -25.81
N LEU A 120 15.55 23.48 -26.13
CA LEU A 120 14.57 23.94 -25.14
C LEU A 120 14.02 22.77 -24.32
N VAL A 121 13.63 21.67 -24.97
CA VAL A 121 13.11 20.49 -24.28
C VAL A 121 14.20 19.87 -23.39
N PHE A 122 15.43 19.78 -23.87
CA PHE A 122 16.55 19.26 -23.08
C PHE A 122 16.86 20.16 -21.88
N GLY A 123 16.88 21.47 -22.05
CA GLY A 123 17.05 22.42 -20.96
C GLY A 123 15.92 22.35 -19.93
N PHE A 124 14.68 22.17 -20.38
CA PHE A 124 13.52 22.00 -19.50
C PHE A 124 13.60 20.67 -18.71
N MET A 125 14.00 19.58 -19.36
CA MET A 125 14.23 18.30 -18.69
C MET A 125 15.35 18.37 -17.65
N LEU A 126 16.45 19.06 -17.96
CA LEU A 126 17.54 19.29 -17.00
C LEU A 126 17.08 20.15 -15.81
N ALA A 127 16.28 21.19 -16.06
CA ALA A 127 15.73 22.04 -15.01
C ALA A 127 14.79 21.25 -14.09
N ILE A 128 13.90 20.41 -14.64
CA ILE A 128 13.04 19.51 -13.87
C ILE A 128 13.87 18.51 -13.08
N SER A 129 14.87 17.88 -13.70
CA SER A 129 15.72 16.92 -13.01
C SER A 129 16.50 17.58 -11.86
N GLY A 130 17.06 18.78 -12.08
CA GLY A 130 17.75 19.54 -11.04
C GLY A 130 16.82 19.98 -9.92
N PHE A 131 15.59 20.39 -10.25
CA PHE A 131 14.56 20.71 -9.27
C PHE A 131 14.13 19.47 -8.46
N TYR A 132 13.98 18.33 -9.12
CA TYR A 132 13.61 17.09 -8.44
C TYR A 132 14.74 16.62 -7.52
N LEU A 133 15.98 16.60 -8.01
CA LEU A 133 17.16 16.24 -7.22
C LEU A 133 17.39 17.18 -6.03
N SER A 134 17.10 18.48 -6.15
CA SER A 134 17.20 19.43 -5.03
C SER A 134 16.04 19.32 -4.03
N ARG A 135 14.94 18.69 -4.44
CA ARG A 135 13.75 18.40 -3.61
C ARG A 135 13.74 16.97 -3.08
N ILE A 136 14.71 16.13 -3.45
CA ILE A 136 14.92 14.86 -2.76
C ILE A 136 15.38 15.24 -1.37
N ASP A 137 14.45 15.16 -0.41
CA ASP A 137 14.76 15.30 1.01
C ASP A 137 15.85 14.29 1.34
N HIS A 138 17.07 14.78 1.51
CA HIS A 138 18.08 14.06 2.26
C HIS A 138 17.46 13.85 3.63
N SER A 139 17.01 12.62 3.90
CA SER A 139 16.44 12.24 5.18
C SER A 139 17.49 12.51 6.25
N VAL A 140 17.40 13.69 6.87
CA VAL A 140 18.27 14.06 7.98
C VAL A 140 17.98 13.06 9.08
N PRO A 141 18.99 12.33 9.59
CA PRO A 141 18.79 11.37 10.67
C PRO A 141 18.04 12.05 11.82
N THR A 142 16.99 11.41 12.31
CA THR A 142 16.21 11.96 13.43
C THR A 142 17.12 12.07 14.65
N GLU A 143 17.30 13.28 15.16
CA GLU A 143 18.04 13.51 16.40
C GLU A 143 17.25 12.99 17.61
N SER A 144 17.94 12.38 18.57
CA SER A 144 17.33 12.00 19.84
C SER A 144 16.99 13.24 20.66
N LEU A 145 15.85 13.23 21.36
CA LEU A 145 15.47 14.29 22.29
C LEU A 145 16.47 14.40 23.45
N LEU A 146 16.96 13.26 23.93
CA LEU A 146 17.97 13.16 24.98
C LEU A 146 18.79 11.89 24.73
N SER A 147 20.11 11.98 24.97
CA SER A 147 21.01 10.85 24.95
C SER A 147 21.86 10.87 26.22
N THR A 148 21.83 9.80 26.99
CA THR A 148 22.54 9.69 28.26
C THR A 148 23.40 8.43 28.28
N GLU A 149 24.66 8.56 28.67
CA GLU A 149 25.54 7.41 28.91
C GLU A 149 25.42 6.97 30.36
N LEU A 150 25.09 5.70 30.54
CA LEU A 150 24.80 5.08 31.83
C LEU A 150 25.89 4.07 32.15
N PRO A 151 26.63 4.22 33.26
CA PRO A 151 27.53 3.19 33.73
C PRO A 151 26.72 2.02 34.32
N LEU A 152 27.13 0.80 34.02
CA LEU A 152 26.66 -0.43 34.65
C LEU A 152 27.54 -0.73 35.87
N ALA A 153 27.06 -1.63 36.74
CA ALA A 153 27.82 -2.09 37.89
C ALA A 153 29.14 -2.80 37.49
N SER A 154 29.23 -3.38 36.30
CA SER A 154 30.48 -3.95 35.74
C SER A 154 31.48 -2.91 35.23
N GLY A 155 31.10 -1.63 35.11
CA GLY A 155 31.89 -0.61 34.43
C GLY A 155 31.67 -0.53 32.91
N GLN A 156 30.82 -1.40 32.34
CA GLN A 156 30.33 -1.22 30.96
C GLN A 156 29.45 0.04 30.86
N HIS A 157 29.45 0.67 29.70
CA HIS A 157 28.57 1.81 29.43
C HIS A 157 27.47 1.42 28.46
N ILE A 158 26.24 1.84 28.77
CA ILE A 158 25.07 1.74 27.87
C ILE A 158 24.60 3.14 27.53
N ARG A 159 24.30 3.39 26.26
CA ARG A 159 23.73 4.67 25.81
C ARG A 159 22.22 4.57 25.71
N LEU A 160 21.51 5.38 26.48
CA LEU A 160 20.05 5.50 26.45
C LEU A 160 19.65 6.72 25.62
N HIS A 161 18.91 6.50 24.54
CA HIS A 161 18.35 7.52 23.68
C HIS A 161 16.84 7.62 23.86
N LEU A 162 16.32 8.82 24.09
CA LEU A 162 14.89 9.10 24.12
C LEU A 162 14.47 9.78 22.82
N TYR A 163 13.43 9.26 22.18
CA TYR A 163 12.84 9.80 20.95
C TYR A 163 11.40 10.24 21.17
N ALA A 164 11.08 11.43 20.68
CA ALA A 164 9.74 11.99 20.71
C ALA A 164 9.43 12.69 19.39
N ASN A 165 8.16 12.69 19.01
CA ASN A 165 7.70 13.40 17.80
C ASN A 165 7.62 14.93 18.00
N SER A 166 7.65 15.40 19.25
CA SER A 166 7.65 16.82 19.61
C SER A 166 8.72 17.08 20.67
N LYS A 167 9.27 18.30 20.71
CA LYS A 167 10.17 18.76 21.78
C LYS A 167 9.42 19.19 23.06
N THR A 168 8.09 19.31 23.00
CA THR A 168 7.25 19.78 24.12
C THR A 168 6.47 18.63 24.78
N ASN A 169 6.13 18.79 26.07
CA ASN A 169 5.28 17.87 26.84
C ASN A 169 5.78 16.40 26.90
N ASN A 170 7.10 16.23 27.08
CA ASN A 170 7.76 14.92 27.16
C ASN A 170 8.02 14.43 28.60
N THR A 171 7.36 15.01 29.60
CA THR A 171 7.58 14.70 31.03
C THR A 171 7.48 13.21 31.35
N ILE A 172 6.47 12.52 30.80
CA ILE A 172 6.27 11.08 30.99
C ILE A 172 7.40 10.27 30.35
N LEU A 173 7.89 10.69 29.18
CA LEU A 173 9.01 10.01 28.53
C LEU A 173 10.30 10.18 29.33
N PHE A 174 10.54 11.35 29.91
CA PHE A 174 11.68 11.60 30.79
C PHE A 174 11.60 10.76 32.07
N GLU A 175 10.44 10.71 32.75
CA GLU A 175 10.27 9.88 33.95
C GLU A 175 10.52 8.38 33.64
N LEU A 176 10.03 7.89 32.50
CA LEU A 176 10.28 6.52 32.05
C LEU A 176 11.75 6.31 31.69
N GLY A 177 12.40 7.30 31.06
CA GLY A 177 13.82 7.29 30.76
C GLY A 177 14.67 7.20 32.01
N ASP A 178 14.37 8.00 33.04
CA ASP A 178 15.07 7.98 34.33
C ASP A 178 14.90 6.64 35.03
N ARG A 179 13.69 6.06 35.03
CA ARG A 179 13.44 4.73 35.60
C ARG A 179 14.19 3.63 34.86
N LEU A 180 14.14 3.63 33.53
CA LEU A 180 14.91 2.70 32.70
C LEU A 180 16.41 2.86 32.98
N GLY A 181 16.91 4.10 33.07
CA GLY A 181 18.31 4.38 33.34
C GLY A 181 18.74 3.86 34.70
N GLN A 182 17.96 4.11 35.76
CA GLN A 182 18.22 3.60 37.10
C GLN A 182 18.20 2.07 37.15
N GLY A 183 17.27 1.42 36.44
CA GLY A 183 17.21 -0.03 36.32
C GLY A 183 18.46 -0.59 35.63
N LEU A 184 18.83 -0.01 34.47
CA LEU A 184 19.99 -0.44 33.68
C LEU A 184 21.32 -0.24 34.42
N SER A 185 21.49 0.86 35.16
CA SER A 185 22.71 1.12 35.93
C SER A 185 22.95 0.11 37.05
N ARG A 186 21.90 -0.56 37.54
CA ARG A 186 22.01 -1.62 38.55
C ARG A 186 22.37 -2.98 37.95
N CYS A 187 22.38 -3.11 36.63
CA CYS A 187 22.70 -4.36 35.97
C CYS A 187 24.20 -4.65 36.08
N GLY A 188 24.51 -5.92 36.40
CA GLY A 188 25.88 -6.42 36.44
C GLY A 188 26.46 -6.41 35.03
N GLN A 189 25.96 -7.27 34.16
CA GLN A 189 26.38 -7.39 32.76
C GLN A 189 25.18 -7.24 31.83
N SER A 190 25.44 -6.82 30.59
CA SER A 190 24.44 -6.74 29.54
C SER A 190 25.07 -6.91 28.16
N ASP A 191 24.45 -7.72 27.30
CA ASP A 191 24.82 -7.85 25.88
C ASP A 191 24.51 -6.58 25.07
N TRP A 192 23.77 -5.62 25.65
CA TRP A 192 23.26 -4.42 25.00
C TRP A 192 24.21 -3.22 25.21
N SER A 193 24.40 -2.42 24.16
CA SER A 193 25.23 -1.20 24.19
C SER A 193 24.41 0.07 23.95
N GLU A 194 23.31 -0.03 23.20
CA GLU A 194 22.42 1.10 22.90
C GLU A 194 20.97 0.72 23.20
N VAL A 195 20.26 1.62 23.87
CA VAL A 195 18.84 1.50 24.22
C VAL A 195 18.12 2.70 23.66
N TYR A 196 17.15 2.49 22.79
CA TYR A 196 16.31 3.52 22.21
C TYR A 196 14.92 3.41 22.79
N SER A 197 14.39 4.47 23.36
CA SER A 197 13.07 4.50 23.99
C SER A 197 12.20 5.59 23.37
N SER A 198 10.95 5.26 23.09
CA SER A 198 9.96 6.23 22.63
C SER A 198 8.58 5.89 23.16
N LEU A 199 7.73 6.91 23.26
CA LEU A 199 6.35 6.76 23.68
C LEU A 199 5.42 7.05 22.50
N SER A 200 4.40 6.22 22.31
CA SER A 200 3.37 6.47 21.29
C SER A 200 2.66 7.81 21.53
N HIS A 201 2.08 8.37 20.46
CA HIS A 201 1.41 9.68 20.51
C HIS A 201 0.29 9.75 21.56
N ASP A 202 -0.46 8.66 21.73
CA ASP A 202 -1.51 8.49 22.73
C ASP A 202 -1.00 8.18 24.15
N LYS A 203 0.32 8.05 24.32
CA LYS A 203 1.00 7.75 25.60
C LYS A 203 0.62 6.40 26.21
N GLN A 204 0.21 5.44 25.37
CA GLN A 204 -0.23 4.11 25.80
C GLN A 204 0.83 3.04 25.62
N VAL A 205 1.67 3.15 24.59
CA VAL A 205 2.68 2.15 24.23
C VAL A 205 4.07 2.73 24.40
N LEU A 206 4.84 2.11 25.30
CA LEU A 206 6.28 2.35 25.43
C LEU A 206 7.02 1.41 24.48
N ASN A 207 7.79 1.96 23.55
CA ASN A 207 8.65 1.20 22.65
C ASN A 207 10.08 1.30 23.15
N ILE A 208 10.73 0.14 23.31
CA ILE A 208 12.14 0.05 23.65
C ILE A 208 12.82 -0.80 22.59
N THR A 209 13.86 -0.27 21.95
CA THR A 209 14.72 -1.00 21.03
C THR A 209 16.09 -1.11 21.65
N LEU A 210 16.62 -2.32 21.68
CA LEU A 210 17.93 -2.63 22.23
C LEU A 210 18.83 -3.03 21.09
N ARG A 211 20.05 -2.53 21.08
CA ARG A 211 21.08 -2.92 20.13
C ARG A 211 22.35 -3.29 20.90
N GLY A 212 22.95 -4.38 20.49
CA GLY A 212 24.08 -4.96 21.19
C GLY A 212 24.86 -5.93 20.32
N HIS A 213 25.78 -6.65 20.94
CA HIS A 213 26.59 -7.66 20.26
C HIS A 213 26.57 -8.96 21.06
N LYS A 214 26.28 -10.07 20.40
CA LYS A 214 26.27 -11.40 21.01
C LYS A 214 27.00 -12.38 20.09
N LEU A 215 28.01 -13.06 20.63
CA LEU A 215 28.84 -14.05 19.89
C LEU A 215 29.41 -13.49 18.57
N GLY A 216 29.81 -12.21 18.55
CA GLY A 216 30.38 -11.56 17.36
C GLY A 216 29.36 -11.06 16.34
N GLN A 217 28.05 -11.19 16.60
CA GLN A 217 26.99 -10.68 15.73
C GLN A 217 26.27 -9.48 16.35
N SER A 218 25.93 -8.48 15.54
CA SER A 218 25.06 -7.38 15.94
C SER A 218 23.64 -7.91 16.13
N VAL A 219 23.07 -7.73 17.32
CA VAL A 219 21.72 -8.15 17.66
C VAL A 219 20.83 -6.94 17.96
N ILE A 220 19.56 -7.05 17.57
CA ILE A 220 18.54 -6.04 17.84
C ILE A 220 17.35 -6.73 18.49
N ARG A 221 16.78 -6.13 19.52
CA ARG A 221 15.54 -6.58 20.15
C ARG A 221 14.59 -5.42 20.34
N ASN A 222 13.32 -5.66 20.02
CA ASN A 222 12.25 -4.69 20.17
C ASN A 222 11.29 -5.15 21.25
N LEU A 223 10.91 -4.24 22.14
CA LEU A 223 9.92 -4.43 23.18
C LEU A 223 8.84 -3.36 23.02
N LYS A 224 7.58 -3.80 23.02
CA LYS A 224 6.42 -2.91 22.99
C LYS A 224 5.57 -3.22 24.22
N ILE A 225 5.40 -2.22 25.07
CA ILE A 225 4.75 -2.38 26.36
C ILE A 225 3.49 -1.52 26.39
N SER A 226 2.35 -2.19 26.34
CA SER A 226 1.01 -1.60 26.43
C SER A 226 0.45 -1.71 27.84
N ASP A 227 1.15 -1.13 28.81
CA ASP A 227 0.67 -1.05 30.19
C ASP A 227 0.05 0.32 30.44
N PHE A 228 -1.22 0.39 30.84
CA PHE A 228 -1.91 1.65 31.10
C PHE A 228 -1.65 2.23 32.50
N ARG A 229 -1.02 1.46 33.41
CA ARG A 229 -0.70 1.90 34.76
C ARG A 229 0.31 3.05 34.72
N ARG A 230 0.09 4.04 35.61
CA ARG A 230 0.97 5.18 35.83
C ARG A 230 1.22 5.37 37.34
N PRO A 231 2.48 5.35 37.79
CA PRO A 231 3.68 5.16 36.97
C PRO A 231 3.91 3.68 36.59
N LYS A 232 4.79 3.41 35.62
CA LYS A 232 5.16 2.03 35.22
C LYS A 232 6.14 1.44 36.23
N GLU A 233 5.64 1.05 37.41
CA GLU A 233 6.46 0.56 38.53
C GLU A 233 7.16 -0.77 38.26
N PHE A 234 6.67 -1.55 37.31
CA PHE A 234 7.30 -2.81 36.92
C PHE A 234 8.68 -2.64 36.27
N ILE A 235 9.07 -1.43 35.83
CA ILE A 235 10.39 -1.19 35.23
C ILE A 235 11.42 -1.06 36.36
N ASP A 236 11.94 -2.20 36.80
CA ASP A 236 13.00 -2.30 37.79
C ASP A 236 14.10 -3.29 37.35
N ALA A 237 15.13 -3.46 38.19
CA ALA A 237 16.25 -4.36 37.90
C ALA A 237 15.80 -5.83 37.79
N GLN A 238 14.78 -6.25 38.55
CA GLN A 238 14.28 -7.62 38.52
C GLN A 238 13.59 -7.90 37.18
N TRP A 239 12.69 -7.02 36.75
CA TRP A 239 12.01 -7.13 35.46
C TRP A 239 13.00 -7.11 34.31
N LEU A 240 14.01 -6.23 34.34
CA LEU A 240 15.08 -6.19 33.34
C LEU A 240 15.87 -7.50 33.26
N GLN A 241 16.06 -8.19 34.38
CA GLN A 241 16.68 -9.51 34.42
C GLN A 241 15.74 -10.60 33.89
N GLU A 242 14.47 -10.62 34.32
CA GLU A 242 13.46 -11.58 33.88
C GLU A 242 13.29 -11.58 32.36
N ILE A 243 13.30 -10.39 31.75
CA ILE A 243 13.20 -10.27 30.31
C ILE A 243 14.55 -10.47 29.60
N GLY A 244 15.67 -10.66 30.30
CA GLY A 244 16.99 -10.89 29.70
C GLY A 244 17.62 -9.66 29.05
N ILE A 245 17.36 -8.47 29.59
CA ILE A 245 18.16 -7.27 29.30
C ILE A 245 19.42 -7.26 30.17
N CYS A 246 19.28 -7.71 31.41
CA CYS A 246 20.36 -7.78 32.37
C CYS A 246 20.67 -9.24 32.70
N GLY A 247 21.96 -9.57 32.78
CA GLY A 247 22.44 -10.94 32.97
C GLY A 247 23.93 -11.03 32.73
#